data_AF-A0A965QFK1-F1
#
_entry.id   AF-A0A965QFK1-F1
#
_cell.length_a   1.000
_cell.length_b   1.000
_cell.length_c   1.000
_cell.angle_alpha   90.00
_cell.angle_beta   90.00
_cell.angle_gamma   90.00
#
_symmetry.space_group_name_H-M   'P 1'
#
loop_
_entity.id
_entity.type
_entity.pdbx_description
1 polymer ?
#
loop_
_entity_poly.entity_id
_entity_poly.type
_entity_poly.pdbx_seq_one_letter_code
_entity_poly.pdbx_strand_id
1 'polypeptide(L)'
;MQTLNSILNHSHSGLRWLVLLFLLLAIVNAFTAKSFEKKHKMINLFALITVHLQLVIGLFQYFLSDKVQFIDGWMKNPLLRFYGMEHLVGMLLAITLITIGYSKAKRRENYTDKFKAIRIFYTLGLIIILLFIPWPFRSILGGGWF
;
A
#
# COMPACT_ATOMS: atom_id res chain seq x y z
N MET A 1 9.45 -11.19 22.75
CA MET A 1 9.14 -11.11 21.30
C MET A 1 7.65 -11.13 20.97
N GLN A 2 6.82 -12.04 21.53
CA GLN A 2 5.41 -12.19 21.14
C GLN A 2 4.56 -10.91 21.22
N THR A 3 4.70 -10.13 22.31
CA THR A 3 3.94 -8.88 22.48
C THR A 3 4.24 -7.84 21.39
N LEU A 4 5.52 -7.69 21.01
CA LEU A 4 5.93 -6.77 19.96
C LEU A 4 5.39 -7.19 18.59
N ASN A 5 5.48 -8.48 18.25
CA ASN A 5 4.98 -9.01 16.99
C ASN A 5 3.46 -8.83 16.84
N SER A 6 2.71 -9.02 17.94
CA SER A 6 1.26 -8.77 17.98
C SER A 6 0.93 -7.30 17.73
N ILE A 7 1.61 -6.38 18.44
CA ILE A 7 1.43 -4.93 18.26
C ILE A 7 1.73 -4.51 16.82
N LEU A 8 2.83 -5.00 16.24
CA LEU A 8 3.20 -4.71 14.85
C LEU A 8 2.15 -5.22 13.87
N ASN A 9 1.64 -6.44 14.08
CA ASN A 9 0.61 -7.03 13.22
C ASN A 9 -0.69 -6.23 13.22
N HIS A 10 -1.22 -5.91 14.40
CA HIS A 10 -2.43 -5.11 14.49
C HIS A 10 -2.24 -3.69 13.97
N SER A 11 -1.07 -3.08 14.20
CA SER A 11 -0.75 -1.75 13.69
C SER A 11 -0.68 -1.72 12.17
N HIS A 12 0.02 -2.68 11.55
CA HIS A 12 0.14 -2.77 10.09
C HIS A 12 -1.19 -3.12 9.43
N SER A 13 -1.97 -4.05 10.01
CA SER A 13 -3.27 -4.45 9.46
C SER A 13 -4.31 -3.34 9.62
N GLY A 14 -4.31 -2.61 10.75
CA GLY A 14 -5.15 -1.43 10.95
C GLY A 14 -4.80 -0.29 9.99
N LEU A 15 -3.50 0.01 9.84
CA LEU A 15 -3.03 1.09 8.96
C LEU A 15 -3.33 0.84 7.48
N ARG A 16 -3.36 -0.43 7.04
CA ARG A 16 -3.82 -0.82 5.69
C ARG A 16 -5.18 -0.23 5.34
N TRP A 17 -6.12 -0.22 6.28
CA TRP A 17 -7.45 0.33 6.03
C TRP A 17 -7.43 1.84 5.82
N LEU A 18 -6.56 2.57 6.51
CA LEU A 18 -6.33 3.99 6.25
C LEU A 18 -5.67 4.23 4.88
N VAL A 19 -4.73 3.38 4.47
CA VAL A 19 -4.15 3.43 3.11
C VAL A 19 -5.24 3.29 2.05
N LEU A 20 -6.09 2.26 2.18
CA LEU A 20 -7.18 2.01 1.24
C LEU A 20 -8.19 3.18 1.22
N LEU A 21 -8.56 3.70 2.39
CA LEU A 21 -9.47 4.85 2.51
C LEU A 21 -8.93 6.08 1.77
N PHE A 22 -7.70 6.50 2.05
CA PHE A 22 -7.14 7.69 1.42
C PHE A 22 -6.87 7.52 -0.07
N LEU A 23 -6.46 6.32 -0.52
CA LEU A 23 -6.32 6.02 -1.95
C LEU A 23 -7.67 6.09 -2.67
N LEU A 24 -8.72 5.48 -2.12
CA LEU A 24 -10.06 5.53 -2.70
C LEU A 24 -10.58 6.96 -2.77
N LEU A 25 -10.46 7.74 -1.69
CA LEU A 25 -10.86 9.15 -1.69
C LEU A 25 -10.08 9.99 -2.72
N ALA A 26 -8.76 9.76 -2.85
CA ALA A 26 -7.93 10.43 -3.84
C ALA A 26 -8.37 10.10 -5.27
N ILE A 27 -8.64 8.82 -5.55
CA ILE A 27 -9.09 8.34 -6.86
C ILE A 27 -10.47 8.88 -7.20
N VAL A 28 -11.45 8.76 -6.30
CA VAL A 28 -12.81 9.29 -6.51
C VAL A 28 -12.75 10.78 -6.83
N ASN A 29 -12.04 11.58 -6.03
CA ASN A 29 -11.87 13.01 -6.31
C ASN A 29 -11.20 13.25 -7.66
N ALA A 30 -10.23 12.44 -8.07
CA ALA A 30 -9.58 12.56 -9.37
C ALA A 30 -10.50 12.26 -10.56
N PHE A 31 -11.63 11.58 -10.36
CA PHE A 31 -12.65 11.36 -11.38
C PHE A 31 -13.81 12.36 -11.32
N THR A 32 -14.19 12.85 -10.14
CA THR A 32 -15.44 13.60 -9.95
C THR A 32 -15.27 15.08 -9.65
N ALA A 33 -14.12 15.51 -9.12
CA ALA A 33 -13.91 16.90 -8.72
C ALA A 33 -13.76 17.83 -9.94
N LYS A 34 -14.44 18.98 -9.88
CA LYS A 34 -14.42 20.00 -10.95
C LYS A 34 -13.32 21.05 -10.78
N SER A 35 -12.70 21.11 -9.59
CA SER A 35 -11.61 22.04 -9.27
C SER A 35 -10.64 21.39 -8.29
N PHE A 36 -9.40 21.90 -8.22
CA PHE A 36 -8.37 21.36 -7.32
C PHE A 36 -8.19 22.26 -6.08
N GLU A 37 -8.99 21.99 -5.05
CA GLU A 37 -8.93 22.65 -3.75
C GLU A 37 -7.86 22.07 -2.81
N LYS A 38 -7.57 22.79 -1.72
CA LYS A 38 -6.64 22.36 -0.65
C LYS A 38 -6.99 20.98 -0.09
N LYS A 39 -8.27 20.64 0.06
CA LYS A 39 -8.72 19.33 0.58
C LYS A 39 -8.24 18.16 -0.29
N HIS A 40 -8.28 18.30 -1.61
CA HIS A 40 -7.82 17.26 -2.54
C HIS A 40 -6.31 17.07 -2.44
N LYS A 41 -5.56 18.18 -2.32
CA LYS A 41 -4.11 18.13 -2.04
C LYS A 41 -3.79 17.39 -0.75
N MET A 42 -4.55 17.66 0.32
CA MET A 42 -4.35 17.00 1.61
C MET A 42 -4.69 15.51 1.55
N ILE A 43 -5.79 15.11 0.90
CA ILE A 43 -6.15 13.70 0.71
C ILE A 43 -5.03 12.96 -0.04
N ASN A 44 -4.52 13.54 -1.14
CA ASN A 44 -3.43 12.94 -1.90
C ASN A 44 -2.14 12.80 -1.05
N LEU A 45 -1.85 13.79 -0.21
CA LEU A 45 -0.72 13.77 0.70
C LEU A 45 -0.91 12.72 1.80
N PHE A 46 -2.09 12.59 2.39
CA PHE A 46 -2.36 11.56 3.38
C PHE A 46 -2.23 10.16 2.80
N ALA A 47 -2.72 9.91 1.58
CA ALA A 47 -2.50 8.65 0.88
C ALA A 47 -1.00 8.33 0.71
N LEU A 48 -0.19 9.34 0.37
CA LEU A 48 1.27 9.19 0.28
C LEU A 48 1.88 8.86 1.63
N ILE A 49 1.55 9.61 2.68
CA ILE A 49 2.12 9.43 4.02
C ILE A 49 1.74 8.05 4.57
N THR A 50 0.47 7.65 4.48
CA THR A 50 0.01 6.38 5.04
C THR A 50 0.66 5.19 4.32
N VAL A 51 0.85 5.23 3.00
CA VAL A 51 1.52 4.12 2.29
C VAL A 51 3.00 4.00 2.67
N HIS A 52 3.69 5.11 2.95
CA HIS A 52 5.08 5.07 3.42
C HIS A 52 5.18 4.61 4.88
N LEU A 53 4.25 5.03 5.73
CA LEU A 53 4.18 4.50 7.10
C LEU A 53 3.87 3.00 7.10
N GLN A 54 3.00 2.55 6.20
CA GLN A 54 2.72 1.13 5.97
C GLN A 54 3.99 0.37 5.59
N LEU A 55 4.82 0.93 4.69
CA LEU A 55 6.10 0.34 4.32
C LEU A 55 7.04 0.21 5.52
N VAL A 56 7.19 1.28 6.31
CA VAL A 56 8.11 1.28 7.46
C VAL A 56 7.72 0.18 8.45
N ILE A 57 6.44 0.11 8.86
CA ILE A 57 5.97 -0.94 9.77
C ILE A 57 6.09 -2.32 9.10
N GLY A 58 5.79 -2.42 7.81
CA GLY A 58 5.90 -3.66 7.04
C GLY A 58 7.34 -4.18 6.96
N LEU A 59 8.33 -3.30 6.87
CA LEU A 59 9.75 -3.69 6.92
C LEU A 59 10.14 -4.22 8.29
N PHE A 60 9.68 -3.61 9.39
CA PHE A 60 9.87 -4.19 10.73
C PHE A 60 9.27 -5.60 10.82
N GLN A 61 8.06 -5.81 10.30
CA GLN A 61 7.48 -7.15 10.26
C GLN A 61 8.25 -8.11 9.35
N TYR A 62 8.73 -7.65 8.19
CA TYR A 62 9.48 -8.48 7.25
C TYR A 62 10.74 -9.08 7.88
N PHE A 63 11.45 -8.33 8.72
CA PHE A 63 12.65 -8.82 9.39
C PHE A 63 12.38 -9.61 10.69
N LEU A 64 11.17 -9.52 11.26
CA LEU A 64 10.83 -10.15 12.55
C LEU A 64 9.84 -11.31 12.43
N SER A 65 9.23 -11.53 11.26
CA SER A 65 8.15 -12.49 11.07
C SER A 65 8.66 -13.89 10.74
N ASP A 66 8.08 -14.89 11.39
CA ASP A 66 8.29 -16.31 11.05
C ASP A 66 7.76 -16.69 9.65
N LYS A 67 6.98 -15.81 9.00
CA LYS A 67 6.51 -16.00 7.63
C LYS A 67 7.55 -15.60 6.58
N VAL A 68 8.65 -14.97 6.98
CA VAL A 68 9.75 -14.57 6.10
C VAL A 68 10.98 -15.39 6.48
N GLN A 69 11.18 -16.50 5.78
CA GLN A 69 12.29 -17.43 6.02
C GLN A 69 12.95 -17.81 4.69
N PHE A 70 14.27 -17.67 4.62
CA PHE A 70 15.09 -17.97 3.44
C PHE A 70 15.80 -19.32 3.62
N ILE A 71 15.02 -20.38 3.79
CA ILE A 71 15.49 -21.77 3.92
C ILE A 71 15.48 -22.50 2.58
N ASP A 72 16.15 -23.64 2.48
CA ASP A 72 16.17 -24.43 1.25
C ASP A 72 14.75 -24.76 0.76
N GLY A 73 14.48 -24.48 -0.51
CA GLY A 73 13.17 -24.68 -1.11
C GLY A 73 12.09 -23.67 -0.74
N TRP A 74 12.40 -22.57 -0.04
CA TRP A 74 11.39 -21.54 0.33
C TRP A 74 10.60 -21.00 -0.86
N MET A 75 11.23 -20.85 -2.03
CA MET A 75 10.57 -20.44 -3.28
C MET A 75 9.53 -21.45 -3.79
N LYS A 76 9.61 -22.72 -3.38
CA LYS A 76 8.60 -23.74 -3.69
C LYS A 76 7.42 -23.68 -2.71
N ASN A 77 7.64 -23.16 -1.50
CA ASN A 77 6.59 -22.98 -0.50
C ASN A 77 5.79 -21.69 -0.82
N PRO A 78 4.49 -21.79 -1.13
CA PRO A 78 3.70 -20.62 -1.53
C PRO A 78 3.60 -19.53 -0.44
N LEU A 79 3.58 -19.93 0.85
CA LEU A 79 3.50 -18.99 1.96
C LEU A 79 4.81 -18.21 2.10
N LEU A 80 5.96 -18.91 2.17
CA LEU A 80 7.25 -18.26 2.31
C LEU A 80 7.61 -17.40 1.09
N ARG A 81 7.34 -17.89 -0.12
CA ARG A 81 7.55 -17.12 -1.37
C ARG A 81 6.69 -15.85 -1.38
N PHE A 82 5.44 -15.94 -0.95
CA PHE A 82 4.55 -14.79 -0.95
C PHE A 82 5.06 -13.69 -0.01
N TYR A 83 5.29 -14.00 1.27
CA TYR A 83 5.72 -13.00 2.25
C TYR A 83 7.17 -12.53 2.03
N GLY A 84 8.06 -13.43 1.63
CA GLY A 84 9.47 -13.13 1.38
C GLY A 84 9.77 -12.43 0.06
N MET A 85 8.87 -12.48 -0.94
CA MET A 85 9.13 -11.89 -2.25
C MET A 85 7.92 -11.22 -2.89
N GLU A 86 6.86 -11.96 -3.15
CA GLU A 86 5.73 -11.47 -3.96
C GLU A 86 5.06 -10.24 -3.32
N HIS A 87 4.74 -10.34 -2.03
CA HIS A 87 4.15 -9.25 -1.26
C HIS A 87 5.06 -8.02 -1.22
N LEU A 88 6.32 -8.20 -0.83
CA LEU A 88 7.28 -7.10 -0.70
C LEU A 88 7.47 -6.36 -2.04
N VAL A 89 7.71 -7.10 -3.12
CA VAL A 89 7.93 -6.54 -4.46
C VAL A 89 6.67 -5.82 -4.95
N GLY A 90 5.49 -6.43 -4.77
CA GLY A 90 4.21 -5.80 -5.11
C GLY A 90 3.98 -4.49 -4.35
N MET A 91 4.21 -4.48 -3.04
CA MET A 91 4.06 -3.26 -2.22
C MET A 91 5.04 -2.16 -2.66
N LEU A 92 6.32 -2.48 -2.89
CA LEU A 92 7.32 -1.50 -3.33
C LEU A 92 6.98 -0.89 -4.69
N LEU A 93 6.48 -1.69 -5.62
CA LEU A 93 6.00 -1.22 -6.92
C LEU A 93 4.81 -0.26 -6.76
N ALA A 94 3.83 -0.63 -5.94
CA ALA A 94 2.67 0.22 -5.66
C ALA A 94 3.05 1.55 -5.01
N ILE A 95 3.93 1.52 -3.99
CA ILE A 95 4.41 2.71 -3.29
C ILE A 95 5.14 3.64 -4.26
N THR A 96 5.98 3.09 -5.12
CA THR A 96 6.72 3.86 -6.13
C THR A 96 5.77 4.57 -7.10
N LEU A 97 4.73 3.87 -7.58
CA LEU A 97 3.69 4.46 -8.43
C LEU A 97 2.96 5.59 -7.70
N ILE A 98 2.55 5.38 -6.45
CA ILE A 98 1.88 6.41 -5.63
C ILE A 98 2.80 7.63 -5.45
N THR A 99 4.09 7.43 -5.16
CA THR A 99 5.08 8.51 -5.04
C THR A 99 5.24 9.30 -6.34
N ILE A 100 5.29 8.62 -7.48
CA ILE A 100 5.35 9.26 -8.81
C ILE A 100 4.06 10.05 -9.07
N GLY A 101 2.89 9.48 -8.78
CA GLY A 101 1.60 10.12 -8.94
C GLY A 101 1.50 11.43 -8.16
N TYR A 102 1.85 11.39 -6.87
CA TYR A 102 1.89 12.58 -6.02
C TYR A 102 2.89 13.61 -6.52
N SER A 103 4.12 13.18 -6.84
CA SER A 103 5.19 14.08 -7.29
C SER A 103 4.85 14.79 -8.59
N LYS A 104 4.23 14.07 -9.55
CA LYS A 104 3.72 14.67 -10.79
C LYS A 104 2.60 15.65 -10.50
N ALA A 105 1.58 15.28 -9.72
CA ALA A 105 0.47 16.18 -9.39
C ALA A 105 0.93 17.46 -8.64
N LYS A 106 1.93 17.35 -7.77
CA LYS A 106 2.51 18.51 -7.07
C LYS A 106 3.16 19.51 -8.02
N ARG A 107 3.78 19.04 -9.11
CA ARG A 107 4.55 19.87 -10.08
C ARG A 107 3.73 20.46 -11.23
N ARG A 108 2.50 19.98 -11.47
CA ARG A 108 1.62 20.52 -12.53
C ARG A 108 0.97 21.84 -12.09
N GLU A 109 0.60 22.68 -13.05
CA GLU A 109 -0.06 23.97 -12.79
C GLU A 109 -1.59 23.85 -12.91
N ASN A 110 -2.08 23.34 -14.04
CA ASN A 110 -3.50 23.13 -14.31
C ASN A 110 -4.09 21.98 -13.48
N TYR A 111 -5.34 22.14 -13.03
CA TYR A 111 -5.99 21.14 -12.18
C TYR A 111 -6.24 19.81 -12.91
N THR A 112 -6.52 19.86 -14.21
CA THR A 112 -6.79 18.67 -15.03
C THR A 112 -5.61 17.71 -15.04
N ASP A 113 -4.38 18.20 -15.21
CA ASP A 113 -3.20 17.32 -15.22
C ASP A 113 -2.82 16.83 -13.82
N LYS A 114 -3.11 17.62 -12.77
CA LYS A 114 -2.98 17.16 -11.38
C LYS A 114 -3.84 15.93 -11.15
N PHE A 115 -5.13 16.01 -11.49
CA PHE A 115 -6.05 14.88 -11.33
C PHE A 115 -5.71 13.73 -12.26
N LYS A 116 -5.29 13.97 -13.51
CA LYS A 116 -4.85 12.91 -14.43
C LYS A 116 -3.68 12.11 -13.85
N ALA A 117 -2.69 12.76 -13.24
CA ALA A 117 -1.59 12.08 -12.59
C ALA A 117 -2.06 11.18 -11.43
N ILE A 118 -2.89 11.71 -10.53
CA ILE A 118 -3.44 10.93 -9.40
C ILE A 118 -4.28 9.76 -9.93
N ARG A 119 -5.19 10.02 -10.85
CA ARG A 119 -6.09 9.03 -11.44
C ARG A 119 -5.34 7.82 -12.00
N ILE A 120 -4.27 8.03 -12.77
CA ILE A 120 -3.52 6.94 -13.38
C ILE A 120 -2.70 6.20 -12.31
N PHE A 121 -1.83 6.93 -11.61
CA PHE A 121 -0.83 6.30 -10.75
C PHE A 121 -1.42 5.71 -9.47
N TYR A 122 -2.39 6.38 -8.85
CA TYR A 122 -3.00 5.85 -7.63
C TYR A 122 -3.92 4.68 -7.94
N THR A 123 -4.62 4.66 -9.08
CA THR A 123 -5.43 3.50 -9.49
C THR A 123 -4.55 2.28 -9.75
N LEU A 124 -3.44 2.44 -10.48
CA LEU A 124 -2.48 1.35 -10.68
C LEU A 124 -1.88 0.86 -9.35
N GLY A 125 -1.48 1.80 -8.48
CA GLY A 125 -0.98 1.46 -7.15
C GLY A 125 -2.02 0.73 -6.29
N LEU A 126 -3.29 1.17 -6.31
CA LEU A 126 -4.38 0.52 -5.59
C LEU A 126 -4.62 -0.91 -6.09
N ILE A 127 -4.65 -1.12 -7.41
CA ILE A 127 -4.82 -2.47 -7.99
C ILE A 127 -3.72 -3.41 -7.47
N ILE A 128 -2.46 -2.97 -7.53
CA ILE A 128 -1.34 -3.78 -7.03
C ILE A 128 -1.48 -4.03 -5.53
N ILE A 129 -1.82 -3.02 -4.73
CA ILE A 129 -2.06 -3.21 -3.29
C ILE A 129 -3.13 -4.27 -3.05
N LEU A 130 -4.27 -4.20 -3.74
CA LEU A 130 -5.36 -5.17 -3.58
C LEU A 130 -4.95 -6.59 -3.98
N LEU A 131 -4.14 -6.76 -5.04
CA LEU A 131 -3.66 -8.08 -5.48
C LEU A 131 -2.69 -8.71 -4.48
N PHE A 132 -1.86 -7.90 -3.85
CA PHE A 132 -0.78 -8.36 -2.97
C PHE A 132 -1.10 -8.25 -1.49
N ILE A 133 -2.32 -7.89 -1.09
CA ILE A 133 -2.76 -8.09 0.30
C ILE A 133 -2.99 -9.59 0.54
N PRO A 134 -2.48 -10.18 1.64
CA PRO A 134 -2.84 -11.54 2.05
C PRO A 134 -4.25 -11.55 2.64
N TRP A 135 -5.25 -11.49 1.77
CA TRP A 135 -6.64 -11.54 2.21
C TRP A 135 -6.98 -12.89 2.87
N PRO A 136 -7.93 -12.93 3.83
CA PRO A 136 -8.28 -14.16 4.52
C PRO A 136 -8.91 -15.23 3.61
N PHE A 137 -9.50 -14.83 2.49
CA PHE A 137 -9.98 -15.79 1.48
C PHE A 137 -8.84 -16.49 0.72
N ARG A 138 -7.58 -16.04 0.86
CA ARG A 138 -6.39 -16.73 0.36
C ARG A 138 -5.84 -17.64 1.47
N SER A 139 -6.60 -18.69 1.80
CA SER A 139 -6.38 -19.56 2.96
C SER A 139 -4.93 -20.06 3.13
N ILE A 140 -4.25 -20.34 2.02
CA ILE A 140 -2.85 -20.81 1.97
C ILE A 140 -1.86 -19.81 2.61
N LEU A 141 -2.20 -18.52 2.67
CA LEU A 141 -1.32 -17.48 3.20
C LEU A 141 -1.52 -17.19 4.69
N GLY A 142 -2.61 -17.67 5.29
CA GLY A 142 -2.94 -17.41 6.69
C GLY A 142 -3.03 -15.91 7.02
N GLY A 143 -3.58 -15.13 6.09
CA GLY A 143 -3.82 -13.70 6.27
C GLY A 143 -5.12 -13.39 6.99
N GLY A 144 -5.23 -12.20 7.58
CA GLY A 144 -6.38 -11.75 8.36
C GLY A 144 -6.94 -10.40 7.92
N TRP A 145 -8.13 -10.08 8.43
CA TRP A 145 -8.70 -8.74 8.30
C TRP A 145 -8.01 -7.71 9.22
N PHE A 146 -7.44 -8.18 10.33
CA PHE A 146 -6.77 -7.41 11.39
C PHE A 146 -5.57 -8.17 11.97
#